data_AF-A0A0S8J901-F1
#
_entry.id   AF-A0A0S8J901-F1
#
_cell.length_a   1.000
_cell.length_b   1.000
_cell.length_c   1.000
_cell.angle_alpha   90.00
_cell.angle_beta   90.00
_cell.angle_gamma   90.00
#
_symmetry.space_group_name_H-M   'P 1'
#
loop_
_entity.id
_entity.type
_entity.pdbx_description
1 polymer ?
#
loop_
_entity_poly.entity_id
_entity_poly.type
_entity_poly.pdbx_seq_one_letter_code
_entity_poly.pdbx_strand_id
1 'polypeptide(L)'
;MSDVNTRADSIRVYNTGASSLGASQTDPDASLGNYCSSTEMLPLEWDVTNPISNVDVEYVAGANGPGDGTLTASAADGLKWTPPGGSQGTQVTIANGETKVIEGGGTSGPNQYIRVTRTSAAALSGTATITCVDRLNNVIGFDDVSSSEQSAGDDEYRCLGFENGSTSQVKAVTVRLATLGTQRTTDAAQLPASGAGSIQTTGSFADWPDVGYTVVKNSGGTQREIVYYSSRTDTTLTVPAAGRGMLGTSAAAGAATDTVDAIPGIAIARDQSANEATGQFTQIADEDTAPGNGETFTSPITDADAIDVGDRNPGQYFGIWIWREVPVGTEARLNVLHHLIRKFDAA
;
A
#
# COMPACT_ATOMS: atom_id res chain seq x y z
N MET A 1 15.66 18.77 -18.42
CA MET A 1 14.95 19.05 -17.15
C MET A 1 14.55 17.70 -16.60
N SER A 2 14.85 17.43 -15.33
CA SER A 2 14.41 16.18 -14.69
C SER A 2 12.88 16.11 -14.74
N ASP A 3 12.32 14.98 -15.18
CA ASP A 3 10.86 14.73 -15.18
C ASP A 3 10.40 14.10 -13.86
N VAL A 4 11.25 14.16 -12.85
CA VAL A 4 10.95 13.67 -11.51
C VAL A 4 9.94 14.59 -10.84
N ASN A 5 9.00 14.00 -10.12
CA ASN A 5 7.86 14.63 -9.47
C ASN A 5 6.88 15.30 -10.45
N THR A 6 6.74 14.79 -11.67
CA THR A 6 5.83 15.40 -12.67
C THR A 6 4.65 14.50 -13.03
N ARG A 7 4.62 13.25 -12.55
CA ARG A 7 3.58 12.26 -12.89
C ARG A 7 3.11 11.50 -11.66
N ALA A 8 3.01 10.18 -11.73
CA ALA A 8 2.64 9.33 -10.60
C ALA A 8 3.64 9.38 -9.42
N ASP A 9 4.83 9.95 -9.64
CA ASP A 9 5.84 10.22 -8.61
C ASP A 9 5.75 11.64 -8.02
N SER A 10 4.76 12.45 -8.41
CA SER A 10 4.51 13.79 -7.83
C SER A 10 4.17 13.73 -6.34
N ILE A 11 3.46 12.68 -5.92
CA ILE A 11 3.27 12.32 -4.50
C ILE A 11 4.26 11.22 -4.13
N ARG A 12 5.19 11.57 -3.24
CA ARG A 12 6.16 10.63 -2.64
C ARG A 12 5.74 10.23 -1.24
N VAL A 13 6.25 9.09 -0.81
CA VAL A 13 5.91 8.49 0.49
C VAL A 13 7.19 8.22 1.25
N TYR A 14 7.25 8.67 2.48
CA TYR A 14 8.43 8.62 3.33
C TYR A 14 8.07 8.00 4.68
N ASN A 15 9.11 7.47 5.33
CA ASN A 15 9.03 7.15 6.75
C ASN A 15 8.80 8.43 7.56
N THR A 16 8.26 8.26 8.76
CA THR A 16 8.13 9.32 9.77
C THR A 16 9.05 9.04 10.96
N GLY A 17 8.97 9.86 12.00
CA GLY A 17 9.76 9.71 13.23
C GLY A 17 11.08 10.50 13.21
N ALA A 18 11.31 11.32 12.19
CA ALA A 18 12.54 12.07 12.06
C ALA A 18 12.65 13.19 13.11
N SER A 19 13.87 13.58 13.50
CA SER A 19 14.11 14.65 14.49
C SER A 19 13.76 16.05 13.97
N SER A 20 13.70 16.22 12.66
CA SER A 20 13.31 17.44 11.94
C SER A 20 12.89 17.08 10.52
N LEU A 21 12.18 17.97 9.84
CA LEU A 21 11.79 17.76 8.44
C LEU A 21 13.02 17.40 7.57
N GLY A 22 12.92 16.28 6.85
CA GLY A 22 13.96 15.81 5.93
C GLY A 22 15.21 15.23 6.63
N ALA A 23 15.23 15.13 7.95
CA ALA A 23 16.28 14.35 8.62
C ALA A 23 16.16 12.87 8.25
N SER A 24 17.30 12.16 8.26
CA SER A 24 17.31 10.73 7.97
C SER A 24 16.67 9.95 9.12
N GLN A 25 15.82 9.00 8.75
CA GLN A 25 15.18 8.03 9.61
C GLN A 25 14.91 6.84 8.69
N THR A 26 15.61 5.72 8.90
CA THR A 26 15.55 4.57 7.97
C THR A 26 14.85 3.36 8.55
N ASP A 27 14.47 3.41 9.82
CA ASP A 27 13.90 2.31 10.56
C ASP A 27 12.37 2.36 10.45
N PRO A 28 11.72 1.43 9.72
CA PRO A 28 10.28 1.46 9.56
C PRO A 28 9.50 1.44 10.88
N ASP A 29 10.02 0.76 11.90
CA ASP A 29 9.34 0.57 13.19
C ASP A 29 9.31 1.88 14.01
N ALA A 30 10.26 2.77 13.76
CA ALA A 30 10.27 4.11 14.33
C ALA A 30 9.40 5.13 13.57
N SER A 31 8.57 4.69 12.61
CA SER A 31 7.58 5.55 11.91
C SER A 31 6.36 5.85 12.79
N LEU A 32 6.60 6.45 13.96
CA LEU A 32 5.60 6.77 14.98
C LEU A 32 5.12 8.23 14.89
N GLY A 33 5.16 8.81 13.69
CA GLY A 33 4.70 10.17 13.43
C GLY A 33 5.78 11.25 13.57
N ASN A 34 5.55 12.39 14.24
CA ASN A 34 6.52 13.51 14.28
C ASN A 34 6.90 14.01 12.86
N TYR A 35 8.19 14.24 12.52
CA TYR A 35 8.54 14.78 11.21
C TYR A 35 8.67 13.72 10.11
N CYS A 36 8.24 14.09 8.91
CA CYS A 36 8.53 13.40 7.66
C CYS A 36 10.05 13.32 7.44
N SER A 37 10.55 12.11 7.18
CA SER A 37 11.98 11.84 6.95
C SER A 37 12.40 12.14 5.52
N SER A 38 13.71 12.09 5.25
CA SER A 38 14.24 12.04 3.87
C SER A 38 14.30 10.62 3.28
N THR A 39 13.89 9.59 4.02
CA THR A 39 13.96 8.20 3.56
C THR A 39 12.64 7.81 2.91
N GLU A 40 12.68 7.65 1.58
CA GLU A 40 11.51 7.23 0.83
C GLU A 40 11.16 5.77 1.14
N MET A 41 9.89 5.51 1.41
CA MET A 41 9.39 4.18 1.69
C MET A 41 9.42 3.36 0.39
N LEU A 42 10.09 2.21 0.43
CA LEU A 42 10.18 1.31 -0.70
C LEU A 42 9.11 0.22 -0.59
N PRO A 43 8.14 0.15 -1.53
CA PRO A 43 7.11 -0.87 -1.50
C PRO A 43 7.60 -2.23 -2.02
N LEU A 44 8.62 -2.23 -2.88
CA LEU A 44 9.22 -3.42 -3.47
C LEU A 44 10.73 -3.37 -3.27
N GLU A 45 11.35 -4.55 -3.13
CA GLU A 45 12.77 -4.73 -3.37
C GLU A 45 13.00 -5.20 -4.81
N TRP A 46 14.21 -4.99 -5.34
CA TRP A 46 14.52 -5.38 -6.70
C TRP A 46 15.98 -5.78 -6.90
N ASP A 47 16.18 -6.70 -7.83
CA ASP A 47 17.48 -7.09 -8.36
C ASP A 47 17.56 -6.81 -9.86
N VAL A 48 18.71 -6.32 -10.32
CA VAL A 48 18.94 -6.02 -11.74
C VAL A 48 19.87 -7.05 -12.36
N THR A 49 19.34 -7.85 -13.28
CA THR A 49 20.10 -8.80 -14.08
C THR A 49 20.38 -8.23 -15.46
N ASN A 50 21.60 -8.42 -15.97
CA ASN A 50 22.10 -7.83 -17.23
C ASN A 50 21.91 -6.31 -17.28
N PRO A 51 22.45 -5.54 -16.30
CA PRO A 51 22.21 -4.12 -16.21
C PRO A 51 22.62 -3.40 -17.50
N ILE A 52 21.81 -2.41 -17.91
CA ILE A 52 22.21 -1.48 -18.97
C ILE A 52 23.31 -0.59 -18.40
N SER A 53 24.50 -0.63 -19.00
CA SER A 53 25.63 0.18 -18.55
C SER A 53 25.27 1.65 -18.43
N ASN A 54 25.67 2.27 -17.31
CA ASN A 54 25.47 3.68 -16.98
C ASN A 54 24.00 4.08 -16.69
N VAL A 55 23.17 3.12 -16.29
CA VAL A 55 21.80 3.35 -15.82
C VAL A 55 21.65 2.71 -14.44
N ASP A 56 21.34 3.53 -13.45
CA ASP A 56 21.05 3.09 -12.09
C ASP A 56 19.53 3.13 -11.86
N VAL A 57 18.97 2.07 -11.28
CA VAL A 57 17.55 2.02 -10.89
C VAL A 57 17.44 2.46 -9.44
N GLU A 58 16.73 3.55 -9.19
CA GLU A 58 16.61 4.19 -7.88
C GLU A 58 15.33 3.81 -7.13
N TYR A 59 14.28 3.43 -7.88
CA TYR A 59 12.98 3.14 -7.31
C TYR A 59 12.13 2.30 -8.25
N VAL A 60 11.36 1.39 -7.67
CA VAL A 60 10.34 0.59 -8.34
C VAL A 60 9.01 0.83 -7.65
N ALA A 61 8.01 1.34 -8.39
CA ALA A 61 6.68 1.61 -7.84
C ALA A 61 5.96 0.30 -7.47
N GLY A 62 5.25 0.31 -6.34
CA GLY A 62 4.53 -0.87 -5.84
C GLY A 62 3.47 -1.41 -6.81
N ALA A 63 2.86 -0.55 -7.64
CA ALA A 63 1.88 -0.98 -8.63
C ALA A 63 2.48 -1.81 -9.79
N ASN A 64 3.82 -1.88 -9.91
CA ASN A 64 4.47 -2.86 -10.79
C ASN A 64 4.16 -4.30 -10.35
N GLY A 65 3.94 -4.53 -9.06
CA GLY A 65 3.79 -5.85 -8.46
C GLY A 65 5.08 -6.68 -8.48
N PRO A 66 5.08 -7.85 -7.82
CA PRO A 66 6.21 -8.77 -7.85
C PRO A 66 6.32 -9.48 -9.21
N GLY A 67 7.53 -9.96 -9.52
CA GLY A 67 7.87 -10.66 -10.76
C GLY A 67 8.89 -9.91 -11.63
N ASP A 68 9.09 -10.38 -12.85
CA ASP A 68 10.13 -9.86 -13.74
C ASP A 68 9.58 -8.79 -14.69
N GLY A 69 10.16 -7.59 -14.62
CA GLY A 69 9.99 -6.55 -15.63
C GLY A 69 11.25 -6.36 -16.48
N THR A 70 11.14 -5.63 -17.59
CA THR A 70 12.27 -5.37 -18.50
C THR A 70 12.45 -3.89 -18.79
N LEU A 71 13.68 -3.40 -18.59
CA LEU A 71 14.12 -2.08 -19.01
C LEU A 71 14.93 -2.22 -20.30
N THR A 72 14.49 -1.59 -21.38
CA THR A 72 15.12 -1.70 -22.71
C THR A 72 15.70 -0.37 -23.16
N ALA A 73 16.97 -0.37 -23.58
CA ALA A 73 17.56 0.75 -24.31
C ALA A 73 17.10 0.72 -25.77
N SER A 74 16.13 1.56 -26.12
CA SER A 74 15.57 1.64 -27.47
C SER A 74 16.27 2.65 -28.38
N ALA A 75 17.12 3.51 -27.82
CA ALA A 75 17.99 4.44 -28.54
C ALA A 75 19.25 4.75 -27.71
N ALA A 76 20.21 5.49 -28.28
CA ALA A 76 21.46 5.88 -27.60
C ALA A 76 21.23 6.65 -26.29
N ASP A 77 20.05 7.24 -26.13
CA ASP A 77 19.58 7.99 -24.96
C ASP A 77 18.13 7.66 -24.59
N GLY A 78 17.57 6.57 -25.12
CA GLY A 78 16.15 6.23 -24.98
C GLY A 78 15.95 4.96 -24.17
N LEU A 79 15.11 5.01 -23.14
CA LEU A 79 14.71 3.88 -22.31
C LEU A 79 13.21 3.61 -22.43
N LYS A 80 12.82 2.34 -22.29
CA LYS A 80 11.43 1.89 -22.18
C LYS A 80 11.30 0.88 -21.05
N TRP A 81 10.20 0.94 -20.31
CA TRP A 81 9.90 0.02 -19.22
C TRP A 81 8.74 -0.90 -19.58
N THR A 82 8.87 -2.18 -19.25
CA THR A 82 7.78 -3.17 -19.26
C THR A 82 7.66 -3.72 -17.84
N PRO A 83 6.62 -3.39 -17.08
CA PRO A 83 6.44 -3.90 -15.73
C PRO A 83 6.10 -5.39 -15.73
N PRO A 84 6.30 -6.10 -14.60
CA PRO A 84 5.86 -7.48 -14.42
C PRO A 84 4.41 -7.69 -14.86
N GLY A 85 4.20 -8.61 -15.81
CA GLY A 85 2.87 -8.93 -16.35
C GLY A 85 2.16 -7.79 -17.11
N GLY A 86 2.80 -6.63 -17.31
CA GLY A 86 2.20 -5.48 -17.97
C GLY A 86 2.69 -5.26 -19.40
N SER A 87 2.40 -4.08 -19.94
CA SER A 87 2.72 -3.70 -21.32
C SER A 87 3.91 -2.75 -21.37
N GLN A 88 4.68 -2.76 -22.47
CA GLN A 88 5.80 -1.83 -22.65
C GLN A 88 5.31 -0.39 -22.81
N GLY A 89 5.94 0.54 -22.09
CA GLY A 89 5.68 1.97 -22.18
C GLY A 89 6.30 2.67 -23.38
N THR A 90 6.12 3.99 -23.41
CA THR A 90 6.70 4.86 -24.43
C THR A 90 8.19 5.07 -24.17
N GLN A 91 8.94 5.42 -25.23
CA GLN A 91 10.35 5.77 -25.06
C GLN A 91 10.49 7.09 -24.30
N VAL A 92 11.32 7.09 -23.27
CA VAL A 92 11.74 8.28 -22.55
C VAL A 92 13.20 8.57 -22.89
N THR A 93 13.46 9.78 -23.38
CA THR A 93 14.83 10.27 -23.59
C THR A 93 15.40 10.76 -22.26
N ILE A 94 16.62 10.33 -21.94
CA ILE A 94 17.31 10.63 -20.68
C ILE A 94 18.73 11.12 -20.96
N ALA A 95 19.03 12.38 -20.59
CA ALA A 95 20.36 12.94 -20.76
C ALA A 95 21.32 12.44 -19.65
N ASN A 96 22.62 12.59 -19.87
CA ASN A 96 23.62 12.28 -18.84
C ASN A 96 23.40 13.13 -17.59
N GLY A 97 23.38 12.48 -16.42
CA GLY A 97 23.14 13.10 -15.12
C GLY A 97 21.66 13.38 -14.81
N GLU A 98 20.73 13.03 -15.71
CA GLU A 98 19.30 13.17 -15.43
C GLU A 98 18.74 11.91 -14.75
N THR A 99 17.83 12.16 -13.81
CA THR A 99 16.88 11.17 -13.29
C THR A 99 15.54 11.34 -14.00
N LYS A 100 14.92 10.23 -14.41
CA LYS A 100 13.63 10.20 -15.09
C LYS A 100 12.74 9.08 -14.56
N VAL A 101 11.44 9.32 -14.62
CA VAL A 101 10.41 8.29 -14.50
C VAL A 101 10.24 7.58 -15.85
N ILE A 102 10.28 6.25 -15.85
CA ILE A 102 10.00 5.41 -17.01
C ILE A 102 8.75 4.59 -16.70
N GLU A 103 7.64 4.94 -17.34
CA GLU A 103 6.33 4.31 -17.13
C GLU A 103 6.16 3.08 -18.03
N GLY A 104 5.33 2.14 -17.57
CA GLY A 104 4.80 1.05 -18.37
C GLY A 104 3.75 1.54 -19.38
N GLY A 105 3.27 0.62 -20.19
CA GLY A 105 2.23 0.87 -21.20
C GLY A 105 0.83 0.51 -20.71
N GLY A 106 -0.16 0.81 -21.55
CA GLY A 106 -1.57 0.52 -21.26
C GLY A 106 -2.19 1.49 -20.24
N THR A 107 -3.41 1.17 -19.79
CA THR A 107 -4.19 2.05 -18.91
C THR A 107 -3.63 2.15 -17.49
N SER A 108 -2.95 1.10 -17.02
CA SER A 108 -2.28 1.06 -15.71
C SER A 108 -0.85 1.62 -15.78
N GLY A 109 -0.32 1.84 -16.98
CA GLY A 109 1.06 2.27 -17.24
C GLY A 109 1.53 3.46 -16.41
N PRO A 110 0.74 4.53 -16.26
CA PRO A 110 1.14 5.69 -15.43
C PRO A 110 1.45 5.34 -13.98
N ASN A 111 0.80 4.32 -13.41
CA ASN A 111 1.05 3.88 -12.03
C ASN A 111 2.20 2.88 -11.94
N GLN A 112 2.54 2.22 -13.05
CA GLN A 112 3.56 1.17 -13.14
C GLN A 112 4.87 1.76 -13.68
N TYR A 113 5.70 2.31 -12.80
CA TYR A 113 6.91 3.01 -13.22
C TYR A 113 8.14 2.61 -12.42
N ILE A 114 9.30 2.95 -12.98
CA ILE A 114 10.58 2.98 -12.27
C ILE A 114 11.18 4.39 -12.34
N ARG A 115 12.02 4.75 -11.38
CA ARG A 115 12.91 5.93 -11.49
C ARG A 115 14.33 5.46 -11.75
N VAL A 116 14.95 6.07 -12.75
CA VAL A 116 16.32 5.72 -13.17
C VAL A 116 17.16 6.96 -13.35
N THR A 117 18.44 6.86 -13.04
CA THR A 117 19.44 7.89 -13.30
C THR A 117 20.44 7.40 -14.33
N ARG A 118 20.70 8.23 -15.34
CA ARG A 118 21.77 7.98 -16.30
C ARG A 118 23.06 8.62 -15.82
N THR A 119 24.13 7.84 -15.68
CA THR A 119 25.40 8.29 -15.07
C THR A 119 26.52 8.58 -16.06
N SER A 120 26.31 8.34 -17.36
CA SER A 120 27.28 8.66 -18.41
C SER A 120 26.60 9.04 -19.73
N ALA A 121 27.30 9.86 -20.54
CA ALA A 121 26.89 10.22 -21.91
C ALA A 121 27.14 9.10 -22.95
N ALA A 122 27.77 7.99 -22.56
CA ALA A 122 27.96 6.83 -23.44
C ALA A 122 26.60 6.29 -23.95
N ALA A 123 26.55 5.84 -25.20
CA ALA A 123 25.31 5.35 -25.82
C ALA A 123 24.76 4.14 -25.06
N LEU A 124 23.46 4.19 -24.74
CA LEU A 124 22.75 3.09 -24.10
C LEU A 124 22.48 1.96 -25.10
N SER A 125 22.55 0.72 -24.64
CA SER A 125 22.20 -0.46 -25.43
C SER A 125 21.86 -1.65 -24.53
N GLY A 126 21.11 -2.61 -25.07
CA GLY A 126 20.75 -3.84 -24.36
C GLY A 126 19.43 -3.75 -23.60
N THR A 127 19.16 -4.79 -22.83
CA THR A 127 17.96 -4.97 -22.01
C THR A 127 18.38 -5.49 -20.65
N ALA A 128 17.91 -4.84 -19.59
CA ALA A 128 18.01 -5.33 -18.22
C ALA A 128 16.70 -5.98 -17.80
N THR A 129 16.81 -7.05 -17.02
CA THR A 129 15.68 -7.61 -16.27
C THR A 129 15.72 -7.05 -14.86
N ILE A 130 14.59 -6.52 -14.40
CA ILE A 130 14.43 -6.06 -13.02
C ILE A 130 13.45 -7.02 -12.37
N THR A 131 13.94 -7.86 -11.47
CA THR A 131 13.13 -8.79 -10.69
C THR A 131 12.63 -8.06 -9.46
N CYS A 132 11.32 -7.89 -9.34
CA CYS A 132 10.67 -7.20 -8.23
C CYS A 132 10.13 -8.22 -7.23
N VAL A 133 10.33 -7.96 -5.94
CA VAL A 133 9.74 -8.77 -4.85
C VAL A 133 9.10 -7.85 -3.82
N ASP A 134 8.06 -8.34 -3.16
CA ASP A 134 7.40 -7.59 -2.10
C ASP A 134 8.38 -7.30 -0.97
N ARG A 135 8.43 -6.03 -0.53
CA ARG A 135 9.21 -5.65 0.64
C ARG A 135 8.39 -5.88 1.89
N LEU A 136 8.79 -6.87 2.66
CA LEU A 136 8.22 -7.21 3.97
C LEU A 136 8.95 -6.42 5.07
N ASN A 137 8.42 -6.41 6.30
CA ASN A 137 9.06 -5.74 7.44
C ASN A 137 9.34 -4.26 7.16
N ASN A 138 8.35 -3.57 6.60
CA ASN A 138 8.38 -2.15 6.29
C ASN A 138 7.22 -1.41 7.00
N VAL A 139 7.06 -0.11 6.73
CA VAL A 139 6.05 0.71 7.45
C VAL A 139 4.63 0.23 7.19
N ILE A 140 4.36 -0.31 5.98
CA ILE A 140 3.02 -0.77 5.59
C ILE A 140 2.80 -2.24 5.98
N GLY A 141 3.82 -3.09 5.80
CA GLY A 141 3.81 -4.51 6.10
C GLY A 141 3.88 -4.83 7.58
N PHE A 142 4.38 -3.89 8.39
CA PHE A 142 4.80 -4.12 9.78
C PHE A 142 5.81 -5.28 9.87
N ASP A 143 6.23 -5.65 11.06
CA ASP A 143 7.09 -6.80 11.31
C ASP A 143 6.32 -8.14 11.29
N ASP A 144 7.02 -9.25 11.56
CA ASP A 144 6.40 -10.58 11.60
C ASP A 144 5.60 -10.78 12.89
N VAL A 145 4.39 -11.34 12.78
CA VAL A 145 3.55 -11.65 13.95
C VAL A 145 4.24 -12.68 14.86
N SER A 146 4.57 -12.26 16.08
CA SER A 146 5.22 -13.10 17.08
C SER A 146 4.27 -14.13 17.70
N SER A 147 4.84 -15.17 18.32
CA SER A 147 4.01 -16.15 19.07
C SER A 147 3.29 -15.52 20.27
N SER A 148 3.81 -14.41 20.79
CA SER A 148 3.19 -13.62 21.85
C SER A 148 1.96 -12.89 21.35
N GLU A 149 2.08 -12.12 20.26
CA GLU A 149 0.94 -11.45 19.61
C GLU A 149 -0.12 -12.46 19.18
N GLN A 150 0.28 -13.59 18.58
CA GLN A 150 -0.65 -14.66 18.25
C GLN A 150 -1.47 -15.10 19.47
N SER A 151 -0.86 -15.18 20.66
CA SER A 151 -1.53 -15.68 21.86
C SER A 151 -2.40 -14.62 22.55
N ALA A 152 -1.97 -13.36 22.49
CA ALA A 152 -2.60 -12.25 23.22
C ALA A 152 -3.53 -11.39 22.35
N GLY A 153 -3.37 -11.45 21.02
CA GLY A 153 -3.78 -10.38 20.11
C GLY A 153 -2.86 -9.17 20.26
N ASP A 154 -2.90 -8.26 19.28
CA ASP A 154 -2.17 -7.01 19.35
C ASP A 154 -2.76 -5.91 18.46
N ASP A 155 -2.47 -4.66 18.80
CA ASP A 155 -2.86 -3.46 18.05
C ASP A 155 -1.63 -2.59 17.81
N GLU A 156 -1.24 -2.42 16.54
CA GLU A 156 -0.03 -1.68 16.21
C GLU A 156 -0.30 -0.52 15.26
N TYR A 157 0.41 0.59 15.46
CA TYR A 157 0.21 1.85 14.76
C TYR A 157 1.49 2.37 14.12
N ARG A 158 1.42 2.74 12.84
CA ARG A 158 2.50 3.42 12.09
C ARG A 158 1.97 4.59 11.28
N CYS A 159 2.79 5.60 11.07
CA CYS A 159 2.47 6.80 10.29
C CYS A 159 3.36 6.91 9.06
N LEU A 160 2.74 7.12 7.90
CA LEU A 160 3.41 7.45 6.65
C LEU A 160 3.31 8.95 6.36
N GLY A 161 4.44 9.54 5.95
CA GLY A 161 4.50 10.92 5.48
C GLY A 161 4.38 10.96 3.97
N PHE A 162 3.45 11.76 3.45
CA PHE A 162 3.30 12.00 2.02
C PHE A 162 3.68 13.43 1.70
N GLU A 163 4.34 13.65 0.56
CA GLU A 163 4.77 14.96 0.10
C GLU A 163 4.33 15.16 -1.36
N ASN A 164 3.79 16.35 -1.68
CA ASN A 164 3.77 16.81 -3.06
C ASN A 164 5.14 17.40 -3.42
N GLY A 165 6.00 16.58 -4.01
CA GLY A 165 7.33 16.98 -4.47
C GLY A 165 7.33 17.72 -5.82
N SER A 166 6.16 17.87 -6.46
CA SER A 166 6.05 18.54 -7.75
C SER A 166 6.14 20.07 -7.62
N THR A 167 6.41 20.75 -8.73
CA THR A 167 6.37 22.22 -8.79
C THR A 167 4.97 22.79 -8.95
N SER A 168 3.96 21.91 -8.99
CA SER A 168 2.56 22.25 -9.27
C SER A 168 1.64 21.71 -8.19
N GLN A 169 0.39 22.18 -8.15
CA GLN A 169 -0.60 21.62 -7.24
C GLN A 169 -1.05 20.25 -7.74
N VAL A 170 -1.07 19.26 -6.84
CA VAL A 170 -1.72 17.97 -7.07
C VAL A 170 -3.13 18.05 -6.48
N LYS A 171 -4.14 17.58 -7.21
CA LYS A 171 -5.55 17.76 -6.83
C LYS A 171 -6.24 16.47 -6.43
N ALA A 172 -7.29 16.60 -5.64
CA ALA A 172 -8.20 15.50 -5.25
C ALA A 172 -7.45 14.26 -4.75
N VAL A 173 -6.47 14.46 -3.87
CA VAL A 173 -5.69 13.35 -3.32
C VAL A 173 -6.60 12.51 -2.43
N THR A 174 -6.63 11.21 -2.70
CA THR A 174 -7.38 10.22 -1.92
C THR A 174 -6.51 8.99 -1.64
N VAL A 175 -6.77 8.34 -0.50
CA VAL A 175 -6.05 7.13 -0.08
C VAL A 175 -7.05 6.06 0.32
N ARG A 176 -6.85 4.83 -0.20
CA ARG A 176 -7.70 3.68 0.10
C ARG A 176 -6.89 2.37 0.11
N LEU A 177 -7.51 1.30 0.58
CA LEU A 177 -6.96 -0.05 0.51
C LEU A 177 -7.30 -0.69 -0.83
N ALA A 178 -6.41 -1.56 -1.33
CA ALA A 178 -6.74 -2.48 -2.41
C ALA A 178 -7.52 -3.68 -1.88
N THR A 179 -8.35 -4.30 -2.72
CA THR A 179 -8.89 -5.63 -2.42
C THR A 179 -7.88 -6.71 -2.82
N LEU A 180 -7.90 -7.85 -2.11
CA LEU A 180 -6.97 -8.96 -2.29
C LEU A 180 -7.57 -10.15 -3.05
N GLY A 181 -8.68 -9.92 -3.73
CA GLY A 181 -9.40 -10.95 -4.47
C GLY A 181 -10.71 -10.42 -5.03
N THR A 182 -11.38 -11.25 -5.82
CA THR A 182 -12.67 -10.92 -6.43
C THR A 182 -13.77 -10.92 -5.37
N GLN A 183 -14.60 -9.87 -5.34
CA GLN A 183 -15.79 -9.82 -4.48
C GLN A 183 -16.68 -11.06 -4.66
N ARG A 184 -17.32 -11.50 -3.57
CA ARG A 184 -18.32 -12.56 -3.58
C ARG A 184 -19.59 -12.16 -2.86
N THR A 185 -20.69 -12.77 -3.27
CA THR A 185 -21.95 -12.77 -2.52
C THR A 185 -21.97 -14.01 -1.64
N THR A 186 -22.34 -13.85 -0.37
CA THR A 186 -22.58 -14.97 0.53
C THR A 186 -24.00 -15.45 0.29
N ASP A 187 -24.20 -16.74 -0.01
CA ASP A 187 -25.49 -17.29 -0.44
C ASP A 187 -25.80 -18.68 0.15
N ALA A 188 -24.96 -19.16 1.08
CA ALA A 188 -25.10 -20.46 1.73
C ALA A 188 -25.07 -20.35 3.27
N ALA A 189 -23.99 -20.73 3.96
CA ALA A 189 -23.84 -20.46 5.39
C ALA A 189 -23.40 -19.01 5.66
N GLN A 190 -23.94 -18.43 6.73
CA GLN A 190 -23.61 -17.08 7.21
C GLN A 190 -23.11 -17.09 8.65
N LEU A 191 -22.45 -16.01 9.03
CA LEU A 191 -22.03 -15.80 10.40
C LEU A 191 -23.23 -15.64 11.34
N PRO A 192 -23.18 -16.27 12.53
CA PRO A 192 -24.12 -15.97 13.60
C PRO A 192 -23.88 -14.56 14.16
N ALA A 193 -24.84 -14.08 14.96
CA ALA A 193 -24.75 -12.78 15.63
C ALA A 193 -23.51 -12.64 16.54
N SER A 194 -22.99 -13.75 17.06
CA SER A 194 -21.76 -13.79 17.86
C SER A 194 -21.11 -15.17 17.79
N GLY A 195 -19.85 -15.25 18.19
CA GLY A 195 -19.06 -16.50 18.19
C GLY A 195 -18.51 -16.87 16.82
N ALA A 196 -17.94 -18.09 16.75
CA ALA A 196 -17.35 -18.63 15.54
C ALA A 196 -18.42 -18.99 14.49
N GLY A 197 -18.02 -19.05 13.23
CA GLY A 197 -18.91 -19.45 12.15
C GLY A 197 -18.19 -19.61 10.82
N SER A 198 -18.99 -19.65 9.76
CA SER A 198 -18.48 -19.74 8.40
C SER A 198 -19.22 -18.79 7.48
N ILE A 199 -18.49 -18.26 6.49
CA ILE A 199 -19.08 -17.58 5.35
C ILE A 199 -18.95 -18.51 4.15
N GLN A 200 -20.04 -18.75 3.42
CA GLN A 200 -20.03 -19.58 2.22
C GLN A 200 -20.62 -18.87 1.01
N THR A 201 -20.10 -19.24 -0.16
CA THR A 201 -20.54 -18.76 -1.47
C THR A 201 -20.67 -19.94 -2.45
N THR A 202 -21.60 -19.87 -3.40
CA THR A 202 -21.62 -20.74 -4.58
C THR A 202 -20.60 -20.34 -5.64
N GLY A 203 -20.01 -19.13 -5.51
CA GLY A 203 -18.86 -18.68 -6.29
C GLY A 203 -17.56 -19.36 -5.86
N SER A 204 -16.42 -18.68 -6.03
CA SER A 204 -15.12 -19.22 -5.63
C SER A 204 -14.21 -18.20 -4.96
N PHE A 205 -13.69 -18.51 -3.78
CA PHE A 205 -12.63 -17.77 -3.10
C PHE A 205 -11.22 -18.19 -3.56
N ALA A 206 -11.06 -18.91 -4.69
CA ALA A 206 -9.76 -19.45 -5.11
C ALA A 206 -8.64 -18.40 -5.27
N ASP A 207 -9.00 -17.15 -5.55
CA ASP A 207 -8.10 -16.01 -5.72
C ASP A 207 -7.89 -15.19 -4.44
N TRP A 208 -8.44 -15.63 -3.30
CA TRP A 208 -8.26 -14.97 -2.00
C TRP A 208 -7.08 -15.59 -1.25
N PRO A 209 -6.46 -14.85 -0.30
CA PRO A 209 -5.50 -15.41 0.63
C PRO A 209 -6.06 -16.62 1.39
N ASP A 210 -5.20 -17.56 1.80
CA ASP A 210 -5.64 -18.76 2.55
C ASP A 210 -6.15 -18.44 3.96
N VAL A 211 -5.62 -17.36 4.54
CA VAL A 211 -6.04 -16.74 5.80
C VAL A 211 -6.00 -15.23 5.62
N GLY A 212 -6.82 -14.48 6.33
CA GLY A 212 -6.80 -13.03 6.21
C GLY A 212 -8.09 -12.38 6.65
N TYR A 213 -8.38 -11.20 6.10
CA TYR A 213 -9.49 -10.37 6.53
C TYR A 213 -10.48 -10.18 5.39
N THR A 214 -11.75 -10.05 5.75
CA THR A 214 -12.78 -9.65 4.81
C THR A 214 -13.75 -8.67 5.43
N VAL A 215 -14.14 -7.66 4.66
CA VAL A 215 -15.25 -6.79 5.02
C VAL A 215 -16.55 -7.44 4.56
N VAL A 216 -17.50 -7.56 5.48
CA VAL A 216 -18.86 -8.04 5.20
C VAL A 216 -19.76 -6.82 5.05
N LYS A 217 -20.43 -6.70 3.90
CA LYS A 217 -21.39 -5.63 3.61
C LYS A 217 -22.76 -6.21 3.40
N ASN A 218 -23.80 -5.51 3.85
CA ASN A 218 -25.16 -5.89 3.53
C ASN A 218 -25.44 -5.68 2.03
N SER A 219 -26.59 -6.17 1.53
CA SER A 219 -26.99 -6.00 0.13
C SER A 219 -27.20 -4.54 -0.30
N GLY A 220 -27.25 -3.60 0.65
CA GLY A 220 -27.30 -2.16 0.41
C GLY A 220 -25.91 -1.50 0.38
N GLY A 221 -24.83 -2.27 0.52
CA GLY A 221 -23.45 -1.79 0.51
C GLY A 221 -22.95 -1.24 1.85
N THR A 222 -23.77 -1.24 2.92
CA THR A 222 -23.32 -0.81 4.25
C THR A 222 -22.49 -1.89 4.91
N GLN A 223 -21.34 -1.52 5.46
CA GLN A 223 -20.51 -2.41 6.26
C GLN A 223 -21.27 -2.94 7.48
N ARG A 224 -21.25 -4.26 7.66
CA ARG A 224 -21.72 -4.92 8.88
C ARG A 224 -20.58 -5.04 9.88
N GLU A 225 -19.49 -5.64 9.42
CA GLU A 225 -18.37 -6.10 10.26
C GLU A 225 -17.16 -6.38 9.37
N ILE A 226 -15.97 -6.32 9.95
CA ILE A 226 -14.76 -6.90 9.37
C ILE A 226 -14.41 -8.13 10.19
N VAL A 227 -14.10 -9.23 9.51
CA VAL A 227 -13.75 -10.49 10.15
C VAL A 227 -12.41 -11.00 9.67
N TYR A 228 -11.70 -11.68 10.57
CA TYR A 228 -10.56 -12.53 10.26
C TYR A 228 -11.03 -13.96 9.99
N TYR A 229 -10.60 -14.56 8.89
CA TYR A 229 -10.80 -15.97 8.61
C TYR A 229 -9.47 -16.72 8.77
N SER A 230 -9.50 -17.80 9.55
CA SER A 230 -8.33 -18.61 9.87
C SER A 230 -8.05 -19.71 8.85
N SER A 231 -8.95 -19.90 7.88
CA SER A 231 -8.75 -20.81 6.77
C SER A 231 -9.76 -20.52 5.66
N ARG A 232 -9.37 -20.89 4.45
CA ARG A 232 -10.18 -20.79 3.25
C ARG A 232 -10.20 -22.13 2.52
N THR A 233 -11.37 -22.50 2.02
CA THR A 233 -11.53 -23.40 0.87
C THR A 233 -12.05 -22.59 -0.31
N ASP A 234 -12.18 -23.21 -1.48
CA ASP A 234 -12.75 -22.55 -2.65
C ASP A 234 -14.14 -21.95 -2.39
N THR A 235 -14.91 -22.42 -1.42
CA THR A 235 -16.30 -21.95 -1.20
C THR A 235 -16.61 -21.57 0.24
N THR A 236 -15.66 -21.74 1.17
CA THR A 236 -15.89 -21.52 2.61
C THR A 236 -14.75 -20.73 3.23
N LEU A 237 -15.10 -19.71 4.01
CA LEU A 237 -14.20 -19.05 4.96
C LEU A 237 -14.59 -19.52 6.37
N THR A 238 -13.60 -19.98 7.13
CA THR A 238 -13.80 -20.33 8.54
C THR A 238 -13.39 -19.16 9.42
N VAL A 239 -14.32 -18.67 10.24
CA VAL A 239 -14.13 -17.47 11.06
C VAL A 239 -14.14 -17.88 12.54
N PRO A 240 -13.00 -17.81 13.25
CA PRO A 240 -12.95 -18.08 14.68
C PRO A 240 -13.72 -17.02 15.47
N ALA A 241 -14.10 -17.33 16.71
CA ALA A 241 -14.81 -16.38 17.56
C ALA A 241 -13.98 -15.11 17.85
N ALA A 242 -12.67 -15.24 17.95
CA ALA A 242 -11.74 -14.12 18.12
C ALA A 242 -11.51 -13.32 16.84
N GLY A 243 -11.87 -13.85 15.67
CA GLY A 243 -11.78 -13.15 14.39
C GLY A 243 -13.02 -12.32 14.06
N ARG A 244 -13.82 -11.94 15.06
CA ARG A 244 -15.08 -11.21 14.92
C ARG A 244 -14.94 -9.79 15.44
N GLY A 245 -15.51 -8.81 14.75
CA GLY A 245 -15.54 -7.41 15.16
C GLY A 245 -14.21 -6.71 14.97
N MET A 246 -13.42 -7.12 13.97
CA MET A 246 -12.09 -6.59 13.73
C MET A 246 -12.14 -5.14 13.22
N LEU A 247 -11.01 -4.46 13.34
CA LEU A 247 -10.71 -3.10 12.90
C LEU A 247 -11.78 -2.09 13.33
N GLY A 248 -12.15 -2.17 14.62
CA GLY A 248 -13.10 -1.26 15.26
C GLY A 248 -14.56 -1.52 14.92
N THR A 249 -14.86 -2.66 14.29
CA THR A 249 -16.24 -3.08 14.02
C THR A 249 -16.83 -3.87 15.19
N SER A 250 -18.01 -4.45 15.01
CA SER A 250 -18.65 -5.27 16.04
C SER A 250 -19.32 -6.48 15.41
N ALA A 251 -19.34 -7.60 16.15
CA ALA A 251 -19.96 -8.83 15.69
C ALA A 251 -21.43 -8.61 15.27
N ALA A 252 -21.76 -9.02 14.05
CA ALA A 252 -23.09 -8.92 13.47
C ALA A 252 -23.52 -10.23 12.81
N ALA A 253 -24.82 -10.48 12.75
CA ALA A 253 -25.36 -11.61 11.99
C ALA A 253 -25.25 -11.33 10.48
N GLY A 254 -24.77 -12.31 9.73
CA GLY A 254 -24.74 -12.25 8.27
C GLY A 254 -26.09 -12.60 7.64
N ALA A 255 -26.22 -12.33 6.34
CA ALA A 255 -27.39 -12.67 5.52
C ALA A 255 -26.97 -13.24 4.14
N ALA A 256 -27.80 -14.10 3.55
CA ALA A 256 -27.55 -14.77 2.26
C ALA A 256 -27.54 -13.85 1.02
N THR A 257 -27.44 -12.54 1.23
CA THR A 257 -27.30 -11.53 0.19
C THR A 257 -26.20 -10.52 0.52
N ASP A 258 -25.43 -10.77 1.57
CA ASP A 258 -24.28 -9.95 1.92
C ASP A 258 -23.17 -10.13 0.88
N THR A 259 -22.38 -9.09 0.67
CA THR A 259 -21.15 -9.17 -0.13
C THR A 259 -19.94 -9.19 0.77
N VAL A 260 -18.88 -9.85 0.30
CA VAL A 260 -17.60 -9.96 0.99
C VAL A 260 -16.46 -9.61 0.04
N ASP A 261 -15.54 -8.79 0.53
CA ASP A 261 -14.33 -8.38 -0.18
C ASP A 261 -13.11 -8.75 0.66
N ALA A 262 -12.13 -9.45 0.10
CA ALA A 262 -10.86 -9.70 0.78
C ALA A 262 -10.09 -8.39 0.91
N ILE A 263 -9.59 -8.10 2.11
CA ILE A 263 -8.88 -6.86 2.41
C ILE A 263 -7.57 -7.13 3.15
N PRO A 264 -6.62 -6.19 3.09
CA PRO A 264 -5.52 -6.13 4.04
C PRO A 264 -6.05 -6.08 5.48
N GLY A 265 -5.35 -6.72 6.42
CA GLY A 265 -5.65 -6.68 7.85
C GLY A 265 -5.32 -5.35 8.54
N ILE A 266 -5.58 -4.24 7.88
CA ILE A 266 -5.30 -2.89 8.38
C ILE A 266 -6.50 -1.96 8.20
N ALA A 267 -6.55 -0.96 9.06
CA ALA A 267 -7.34 0.24 8.87
C ALA A 267 -6.42 1.46 8.71
N ILE A 268 -6.92 2.52 8.10
CA ILE A 268 -6.17 3.76 7.89
C ILE A 268 -6.98 4.97 8.38
N ALA A 269 -6.25 6.00 8.80
CA ALA A 269 -6.81 7.29 9.18
C ALA A 269 -5.90 8.43 8.70
N ARG A 270 -6.48 9.58 8.37
CA ARG A 270 -5.70 10.80 8.13
C ARG A 270 -5.27 11.39 9.48
N ASP A 271 -4.00 11.76 9.60
CA ASP A 271 -3.51 12.53 10.74
C ASP A 271 -4.23 13.88 10.80
N GLN A 272 -4.91 14.15 11.92
CA GLN A 272 -5.76 15.34 12.07
C GLN A 272 -4.98 16.59 12.49
N SER A 273 -3.74 16.42 12.96
CA SER A 273 -2.89 17.51 13.46
C SER A 273 -1.71 17.79 12.54
N ALA A 274 -1.71 17.23 11.33
CA ALA A 274 -0.64 17.39 10.37
C ALA A 274 -0.39 18.86 10.02
N ASN A 275 0.82 19.32 10.26
CA ASN A 275 1.29 20.59 9.75
C ASN A 275 1.80 20.40 8.31
N GLU A 276 0.91 20.68 7.36
CA GLU A 276 1.15 20.49 5.93
C GLU A 276 2.37 21.24 5.40
N ALA A 277 2.82 22.33 6.05
CA ALA A 277 3.98 23.11 5.60
C ALA A 277 5.32 22.60 6.13
N THR A 278 5.30 21.86 7.24
CA THR A 278 6.52 21.41 7.92
C THR A 278 6.66 19.89 7.98
N GLY A 279 5.66 19.16 7.48
CA GLY A 279 5.65 17.70 7.52
C GLY A 279 5.67 17.15 8.94
N GLN A 280 5.19 17.92 9.92
CA GLN A 280 5.03 17.46 11.30
C GLN A 280 3.67 16.81 11.47
N PHE A 281 3.64 15.62 12.04
CA PHE A 281 2.46 14.81 12.31
C PHE A 281 2.32 14.59 13.81
N THR A 282 1.19 14.05 14.25
CA THR A 282 1.01 13.55 15.61
C THR A 282 2.14 12.58 15.93
N GLN A 283 2.67 12.58 17.15
CA GLN A 283 3.68 11.62 17.58
C GLN A 283 3.07 10.71 18.65
N ILE A 284 3.27 9.41 18.50
CA ILE A 284 2.94 8.41 19.54
C ILE A 284 4.24 7.93 20.21
N ALA A 285 4.11 7.42 21.44
CA ALA A 285 5.26 7.01 22.25
C ALA A 285 5.83 5.65 21.84
N ASP A 286 4.93 4.75 21.44
CA ASP A 286 5.15 3.37 21.04
C ASP A 286 4.09 2.99 20.01
N GLU A 287 4.28 1.84 19.34
CA GLU A 287 3.35 1.35 18.32
C GLU A 287 2.06 0.77 18.91
N ASP A 288 1.97 0.54 20.22
CA ASP A 288 0.78 0.00 20.90
C ASP A 288 -0.23 1.09 21.29
N THR A 289 0.13 2.36 21.07
CA THR A 289 -0.68 3.51 21.47
C THR A 289 -1.28 4.20 20.26
N ALA A 290 -2.61 4.14 20.12
CA ALA A 290 -3.34 4.85 19.08
C ALA A 290 -3.05 6.38 19.11
N PRO A 291 -2.99 7.06 17.95
CA PRO A 291 -2.85 8.52 17.90
C PRO A 291 -4.05 9.20 18.57
N GLY A 292 -3.77 10.17 19.44
CA GLY A 292 -4.76 10.76 20.35
C GLY A 292 -5.49 12.01 19.83
N ASN A 293 -5.42 12.33 18.54
CA ASN A 293 -5.85 13.64 18.01
C ASN A 293 -7.16 13.59 17.20
N GLY A 294 -7.94 12.51 17.33
CA GLY A 294 -9.26 12.37 16.71
C GLY A 294 -9.24 11.62 15.37
N GLU A 295 -8.16 10.90 15.09
CA GLU A 295 -8.06 9.96 13.99
C GLU A 295 -9.25 8.98 13.99
N THR A 296 -9.93 8.85 12.85
CA THR A 296 -11.01 7.87 12.66
C THR A 296 -10.52 6.80 11.69
N PHE A 297 -10.19 5.63 12.24
CA PHE A 297 -9.72 4.50 11.45
C PHE A 297 -10.87 3.83 10.69
N THR A 298 -10.62 3.55 9.41
CA THR A 298 -11.54 2.86 8.52
C THR A 298 -10.77 1.94 7.58
N SER A 299 -11.45 0.97 6.96
CA SER A 299 -10.85 0.11 5.91
C SER A 299 -11.49 0.42 4.54
N PRO A 300 -11.23 1.61 3.97
CA PRO A 300 -11.91 2.05 2.77
C PRO A 300 -11.37 1.30 1.55
N ILE A 301 -12.25 0.61 0.82
CA ILE A 301 -11.87 -0.19 -0.36
C ILE A 301 -12.44 0.33 -1.68
N THR A 302 -13.30 1.35 -1.61
CA THR A 302 -13.90 2.00 -2.78
C THR A 302 -13.42 3.44 -2.89
N ASP A 303 -13.54 4.03 -4.07
CA ASP A 303 -13.25 5.46 -4.26
C ASP A 303 -14.23 6.35 -3.47
N ALA A 304 -15.44 5.88 -3.18
CA ALA A 304 -16.44 6.63 -2.42
C ALA A 304 -16.14 6.67 -0.91
N ASP A 305 -15.50 5.61 -0.40
CA ASP A 305 -15.14 5.51 1.02
C ASP A 305 -13.71 6.01 1.30
N ALA A 306 -12.94 6.32 0.25
CA ALA A 306 -11.53 6.69 0.37
C ALA A 306 -11.31 7.88 1.32
N ILE A 307 -10.18 7.85 2.03
CA ILE A 307 -9.75 8.98 2.85
C ILE A 307 -9.48 10.17 1.93
N ASP A 308 -10.30 11.22 2.08
CA ASP A 308 -10.14 12.47 1.34
C ASP A 308 -9.06 13.35 1.98
N VAL A 309 -8.00 13.60 1.22
CA VAL A 309 -6.89 14.48 1.60
C VAL A 309 -7.10 15.87 1.00
N GLY A 310 -7.76 15.97 -0.15
CA GLY A 310 -7.95 17.20 -0.92
C GLY A 310 -6.72 17.61 -1.73
N ASP A 311 -6.66 18.88 -2.11
CA ASP A 311 -5.59 19.42 -2.95
C ASP A 311 -4.32 19.72 -2.14
N ARG A 312 -3.14 19.43 -2.72
CA ARG A 312 -1.82 19.64 -2.12
C ARG A 312 -0.98 20.57 -2.99
N ASN A 313 -0.59 21.73 -2.44
CA ASN A 313 0.36 22.63 -3.11
C ASN A 313 1.78 22.06 -3.10
N PRO A 314 2.69 22.58 -3.94
CA PRO A 314 4.11 22.20 -3.93
C PRO A 314 4.71 22.25 -2.52
N GLY A 315 5.42 21.20 -2.13
CA GLY A 315 6.09 21.06 -0.84
C GLY A 315 5.13 20.86 0.34
N GLN A 316 3.83 20.65 0.12
CA GLN A 316 2.92 20.32 1.20
C GLN A 316 2.91 18.83 1.53
N TYR A 317 2.69 18.55 2.80
CA TYR A 317 2.67 17.21 3.38
C TYR A 317 1.29 16.81 3.90
N PHE A 318 1.07 15.51 4.05
CA PHE A 318 -0.02 14.94 4.84
C PHE A 318 0.41 13.59 5.44
N GLY A 319 -0.20 13.21 6.57
CA GLY A 319 0.09 11.96 7.27
C GLY A 319 -1.07 10.98 7.14
N ILE A 320 -0.75 9.70 6.94
CA ILE A 320 -1.71 8.59 7.04
C ILE A 320 -1.23 7.63 8.12
N TRP A 321 -2.05 7.48 9.14
CA TRP A 321 -1.90 6.44 10.15
C TRP A 321 -2.43 5.12 9.60
N ILE A 322 -1.71 4.05 9.92
CA ILE A 322 -2.06 2.67 9.64
C ILE A 322 -2.20 1.99 11.00
N TRP A 323 -3.29 1.26 11.17
CA TRP A 323 -3.56 0.40 12.31
C TRP A 323 -3.62 -1.04 11.82
N ARG A 324 -2.76 -1.91 12.37
CA ARG A 324 -2.83 -3.36 12.23
C ARG A 324 -3.44 -3.93 13.50
N GLU A 325 -4.50 -4.73 13.36
CA GLU A 325 -5.06 -5.50 14.48
C GLU A 325 -4.76 -6.98 14.23
N VAL A 326 -4.01 -7.60 15.13
CA VAL A 326 -3.70 -9.03 15.13
C VAL A 326 -4.69 -9.75 16.05
N PRO A 327 -5.62 -10.57 15.53
CA PRO A 327 -6.53 -11.31 16.39
C PRO A 327 -5.82 -12.44 17.14
N VAL A 328 -6.34 -12.75 18.33
CA VAL A 328 -5.94 -13.95 19.08
C VAL A 328 -6.12 -15.20 18.22
N GLY A 329 -5.06 -16.01 18.13
CA GLY A 329 -5.01 -17.25 17.35
C GLY A 329 -4.68 -17.06 15.87
N THR A 330 -4.30 -15.86 15.44
CA THR A 330 -3.77 -15.63 14.07
C THR A 330 -2.55 -16.48 13.83
N GLU A 331 -2.45 -17.15 12.67
CA GLU A 331 -1.23 -17.88 12.33
C GLU A 331 -0.03 -16.92 12.26
N ALA A 332 1.06 -17.24 12.95
CA ALA A 332 2.34 -16.55 12.80
C ALA A 332 2.79 -16.70 11.34
N ARG A 333 3.06 -15.57 10.66
CA ARG A 333 3.44 -15.55 9.25
C ARG A 333 4.52 -14.54 9.00
N LEU A 334 5.43 -14.93 8.12
CA LEU A 334 6.55 -14.11 7.67
C LEU A 334 6.16 -13.08 6.59
N ASN A 335 4.93 -13.15 6.09
CA ASN A 335 4.48 -12.37 4.93
C ASN A 335 3.10 -11.77 5.20
N VAL A 336 3.06 -10.54 5.71
CA VAL A 336 1.83 -9.74 5.75
C VAL A 336 1.90 -8.69 4.64
N LEU A 337 1.09 -8.88 3.59
CA LEU A 337 1.04 -7.98 2.45
C LEU A 337 -0.12 -7.01 2.62
N HIS A 338 0.20 -5.75 2.85
CA HIS A 338 -0.76 -4.66 2.94
C HIS A 338 -0.67 -3.76 1.71
N HIS A 339 -1.81 -3.52 1.05
CA HIS A 339 -1.86 -2.75 -0.20
C HIS A 339 -2.59 -1.42 -0.02
N LEU A 340 -1.83 -0.34 -0.10
CA LEU A 340 -2.33 1.03 -0.11
C LEU A 340 -2.39 1.58 -1.54
N ILE A 341 -3.53 2.12 -1.93
CA ILE A 341 -3.74 2.82 -3.20
C ILE A 341 -3.87 4.31 -2.90
N ARG A 342 -3.05 5.10 -3.58
CA ARG A 342 -3.21 6.56 -3.67
C ARG A 342 -3.72 6.92 -5.05
N LYS A 343 -4.69 7.82 -5.10
CA LYS A 343 -5.25 8.35 -6.35
C LYS A 343 -5.26 9.87 -6.26
N PHE A 344 -4.87 10.52 -7.33
CA PHE A 344 -4.81 11.97 -7.42
C PHE A 344 -4.82 12.38 -8.89
N ASP A 345 -5.26 13.60 -9.15
CA ASP A 345 -5.06 14.22 -10.44
C ASP A 345 -3.64 14.81 -10.44
N ALA A 346 -2.76 14.14 -11.18
CA ALA A 346 -1.37 14.57 -11.33
C ALA A 346 -1.31 15.99 -11.91
N ALA A 347 -0.27 16.72 -11.50
CA ALA A 347 0.04 18.07 -11.91
C ALA A 347 0.14 18.27 -13.43
#